data_AF-A0A9Q1HDM6-F1
#
_entry.id   AF-A0A9Q1HDM6-F1
#
_cell.length_a   1.000
_cell.length_b   1.000
_cell.length_c   1.000
_cell.angle_alpha   90.00
_cell.angle_beta   90.00
_cell.angle_gamma   90.00
#
_symmetry.space_group_name_H-M   'P 1'
#
loop_
_entity.id
_entity.type
_entity.pdbx_description
1 polymer ?
#
loop_
_entity_poly.entity_id
_entity_poly.type
_entity_poly.pdbx_seq_one_letter_code
_entity_poly.pdbx_strand_id
1 'polypeptide(L)'
;MSQSGNSVGKKIYELRTYSIKPTCTGKYKQLTTEKYHLRTAHSKMIGFWMTEIGGVNEAVHLWEYDDLAHRASVRSAMSKDSKWISEYASIAHQYFDKQHNELLTVPWGEIATSPSQEGGVYELRALHVGSGRSTSLLQNIKDLTSLQEEILQEKQGKLISVFSTEIGNCNIG
;
A
#
# COMPACT_ATOMS: atom_id res chain seq x y z
N MET A 1 21.52 -27.95 -20.06
CA MET A 1 20.19 -28.22 -19.48
C MET A 1 19.64 -26.89 -19.00
N SER A 2 18.63 -26.39 -19.70
CA SER A 2 17.91 -25.16 -19.37
C SER A 2 17.04 -25.38 -18.14
N GLN A 3 17.24 -24.58 -17.08
CA GLN A 3 16.15 -24.29 -16.15
C GLN A 3 15.69 -22.87 -16.44
N SER A 4 14.60 -22.82 -17.20
CA SER A 4 13.74 -21.65 -17.38
C SER A 4 13.16 -21.27 -16.03
N GLY A 5 13.78 -20.32 -15.35
CA GLY A 5 13.14 -19.62 -14.23
C GLY A 5 11.91 -18.90 -14.76
N ASN A 6 10.73 -19.37 -14.38
CA ASN A 6 9.46 -18.69 -14.63
C ASN A 6 9.58 -17.25 -14.13
N SER A 7 9.56 -16.27 -15.03
CA SER A 7 9.43 -14.87 -14.67
C SER A 7 8.01 -14.64 -14.17
N VAL A 8 7.79 -14.76 -12.86
CA VAL A 8 6.60 -14.19 -12.22
C VAL A 8 6.58 -12.72 -12.60
N GLY A 9 5.58 -12.29 -13.38
CA GLY A 9 5.43 -10.89 -13.77
C GLY A 9 5.45 -10.02 -12.52
N LYS A 10 6.32 -9.00 -12.50
CA LYS A 10 6.51 -8.12 -11.34
C LYS A 10 5.18 -7.41 -11.04
N LYS A 11 4.49 -7.84 -9.97
CA LYS A 11 3.25 -7.21 -9.49
C LYS A 11 3.47 -5.72 -9.21
N ILE A 12 2.40 -4.96 -9.31
CA ILE A 12 2.38 -3.55 -8.92
C ILE A 12 1.50 -3.35 -7.70
N TYR A 13 1.80 -2.31 -6.94
CA TYR A 13 1.08 -2.00 -5.70
C TYR A 13 0.54 -0.59 -5.75
N GLU A 14 -0.67 -0.38 -5.23
CA GLU A 14 -1.26 0.95 -5.08
C GLU A 14 -1.37 1.29 -3.60
N LEU A 15 -0.56 2.24 -3.15
CA LEU A 15 -0.73 2.86 -1.84
C LEU A 15 -1.72 4.02 -1.99
N ARG A 16 -2.67 4.09 -1.08
CA ARG A 16 -3.64 5.19 -1.05
C ARG A 16 -3.72 5.72 0.38
N THR A 17 -3.77 7.03 0.46
CA THR A 17 -3.73 7.78 1.71
C THR A 17 -4.86 8.80 1.70
N TYR A 18 -5.79 8.66 2.64
CA TYR A 18 -6.97 9.50 2.73
C TYR A 18 -6.98 10.27 4.04
N SER A 19 -6.95 11.60 3.96
CA SER A 19 -7.21 12.47 5.10
C SER A 19 -8.72 12.55 5.30
N ILE A 20 -9.17 12.19 6.50
CA ILE A 20 -10.58 12.17 6.90
C ILE A 20 -10.86 13.43 7.71
N LYS A 21 -12.01 14.06 7.47
CA LYS A 21 -12.48 15.19 8.25
C LYS A 21 -12.51 14.80 9.74
N PRO A 22 -11.92 15.59 10.66
CA PRO A 22 -11.77 15.20 12.07
C PRO A 22 -13.08 14.75 12.75
N THR A 23 -14.21 15.37 12.40
CA THR A 23 -15.53 15.05 12.96
C THR A 23 -16.14 13.75 12.41
N CYS A 24 -15.52 13.14 11.38
CA CYS A 24 -16.04 11.99 10.66
C CYS A 24 -15.25 10.70 10.91
N THR A 25 -14.08 10.75 11.58
CA THR A 25 -13.18 9.60 11.75
C THR A 25 -13.87 8.38 12.37
N GLY A 26 -14.67 8.58 13.43
CA GLY A 26 -15.42 7.49 14.06
C GLY A 26 -16.45 6.86 13.11
N LYS A 27 -17.20 7.69 12.37
CA LYS A 27 -18.18 7.23 11.37
C LYS A 27 -17.51 6.49 10.21
N TYR A 28 -16.37 6.99 9.75
CA TYR A 28 -15.60 6.35 8.70
C TYR A 28 -15.06 4.98 9.14
N LYS A 29 -14.53 4.89 10.37
CA LYS A 29 -14.05 3.62 10.94
C LYS A 29 -15.17 2.59 10.99
N GLN A 30 -16.33 2.96 11.54
CA GLN A 30 -17.49 2.07 11.59
C GLN A 30 -17.94 1.61 10.20
N LEU A 31 -18.14 2.55 9.28
CA LEU A 31 -18.55 2.25 7.90
C LEU A 31 -17.56 1.28 7.23
N THR A 32 -16.25 1.51 7.43
CA THR A 32 -15.19 0.67 6.87
C THR A 32 -15.20 -0.72 7.48
N THR A 33 -15.28 -0.84 8.80
CA THR A 33 -15.38 -2.15 9.46
C THR A 33 -16.58 -2.95 8.93
N GLU A 34 -17.73 -2.31 8.73
CA GLU A 34 -18.95 -3.00 8.29
C GLU A 34 -18.94 -3.35 6.79
N LYS A 35 -18.43 -2.46 5.93
CA LYS A 35 -18.72 -2.50 4.49
C LYS A 35 -17.49 -2.66 3.60
N TYR A 36 -16.27 -2.58 4.13
CA TYR A 36 -15.07 -2.63 3.29
C TYR A 36 -14.83 -3.99 2.64
N HIS A 37 -15.51 -5.05 3.09
CA HIS A 37 -15.55 -6.33 2.39
C HIS A 37 -16.06 -6.21 0.94
N LEU A 38 -16.87 -5.18 0.64
CA LEU A 38 -17.28 -4.85 -0.73
C LEU A 38 -16.09 -4.43 -1.59
N ARG A 39 -15.05 -3.82 -1.02
CA ARG A 39 -13.81 -3.50 -1.75
C ARG A 39 -12.97 -4.75 -1.96
N THR A 40 -12.82 -5.57 -0.93
CA THR A 40 -11.94 -6.76 -0.99
C THR A 40 -12.48 -7.86 -1.87
N ALA A 41 -13.79 -7.85 -2.17
CA ALA A 41 -14.38 -8.68 -3.21
C ALA A 41 -13.80 -8.42 -4.61
N HIS A 42 -13.29 -7.21 -4.87
CA HIS A 42 -12.72 -6.81 -6.16
C HIS A 42 -11.20 -6.69 -6.16
N SER A 43 -10.60 -6.34 -5.02
CA SER A 43 -9.17 -6.00 -4.92
C SER A 43 -8.48 -6.82 -3.84
N LYS A 44 -7.28 -7.34 -4.13
CA LYS A 44 -6.44 -8.01 -3.14
C LYS A 44 -5.80 -6.97 -2.22
N MET A 45 -6.23 -6.95 -0.96
CA MET A 45 -5.69 -6.06 0.06
C MET A 45 -4.41 -6.67 0.66
N ILE A 46 -3.35 -5.86 0.75
CA ILE A 46 -2.14 -6.20 1.51
C ILE A 46 -2.25 -5.70 2.94
N GLY A 47 -2.81 -4.51 3.14
CA GLY A 47 -3.21 -4.05 4.46
C GLY A 47 -3.98 -2.74 4.45
N PHE A 48 -4.55 -2.43 5.61
CA PHE A 48 -5.34 -1.24 5.89
C PHE A 48 -5.01 -0.78 7.29
N TRP A 49 -4.70 0.50 7.44
CA TRP A 49 -4.27 1.10 8.69
C TRP A 49 -4.98 2.43 8.91
N MET A 50 -5.21 2.75 10.17
CA MET A 50 -5.51 4.10 10.62
C MET A 50 -4.26 4.65 11.29
N THR A 51 -3.94 5.91 11.01
CA THR A 51 -2.79 6.58 11.61
C THR A 51 -3.08 7.02 13.04
N GLU A 52 -2.21 6.65 13.97
CA GLU A 52 -2.27 7.08 15.37
C GLU A 52 -1.31 8.26 15.64
N ILE A 53 -0.14 8.28 15.00
CA ILE A 53 0.92 9.28 15.22
C ILE A 53 1.41 9.82 13.86
N GLY A 54 1.65 11.13 13.76
CA GLY A 54 2.25 11.77 12.57
C GLY A 54 1.25 12.21 11.49
N GLY A 55 -0.03 11.82 11.58
CA GLY A 55 -1.08 12.22 10.64
C GLY A 55 -2.47 11.85 11.13
N VAL A 56 -2.90 12.37 12.27
CA VAL A 56 -4.18 12.00 12.91
C VAL A 56 -5.37 12.14 11.94
N ASN A 57 -6.30 11.17 11.95
CA ASN A 57 -7.45 11.07 11.04
C ASN A 57 -7.09 10.69 9.60
N GLU A 58 -6.07 9.85 9.39
CA GLU A 58 -5.71 9.36 8.06
C GLU A 58 -5.91 7.85 7.97
N ALA A 59 -6.43 7.41 6.82
CA ALA A 59 -6.50 6.00 6.45
C ALA A 59 -5.46 5.72 5.36
N VAL A 60 -4.65 4.69 5.58
CA VAL A 60 -3.64 4.22 4.64
C VAL A 60 -3.97 2.80 4.25
N HIS A 61 -3.99 2.50 2.96
CA HIS A 61 -4.27 1.14 2.50
C HIS A 61 -3.53 0.79 1.22
N LEU A 62 -3.05 -0.46 1.18
CA LEU A 62 -2.15 -0.98 0.15
C LEU A 62 -2.83 -2.14 -0.60
N TRP A 63 -2.80 -2.05 -1.93
CA TRP A 63 -3.46 -2.98 -2.85
C TRP A 63 -2.47 -3.63 -3.80
N GLU A 64 -2.65 -4.91 -4.09
CA GLU A 64 -1.87 -5.63 -5.12
C GLU A 64 -2.65 -5.73 -6.43
N TYR A 65 -1.95 -5.52 -7.55
CA TYR A 65 -2.42 -5.80 -8.89
C TYR A 65 -1.35 -6.48 -9.72
N ASP A 66 -1.78 -7.12 -10.80
CA ASP A 66 -0.89 -7.86 -11.71
C ASP A 66 -0.07 -6.89 -12.55
N ASP A 67 -0.76 -5.89 -13.08
CA ASP A 67 -0.23 -4.79 -13.87
C ASP A 67 -1.25 -3.64 -13.90
N LEU A 68 -0.96 -2.59 -14.67
CA LEU A 68 -1.84 -1.42 -14.79
C LEU A 68 -3.16 -1.73 -15.50
N ALA A 69 -3.19 -2.72 -16.39
CA ALA A 69 -4.40 -3.12 -17.10
C ALA A 69 -5.34 -3.88 -16.15
N HIS A 70 -4.81 -4.79 -15.33
CA HIS A 70 -5.55 -5.45 -14.26
C HIS A 70 -6.12 -4.42 -13.29
N ARG A 71 -5.30 -3.45 -12.83
CA ARG A 71 -5.77 -2.35 -11.98
C ARG A 71 -6.91 -1.56 -12.63
N ALA A 72 -6.78 -1.20 -13.90
CA ALA A 72 -7.81 -0.45 -14.62
C ALA A 72 -9.12 -1.24 -14.74
N SER A 73 -9.02 -2.54 -15.07
CA SER A 73 -10.15 -3.46 -15.16
C SER A 73 -10.91 -3.57 -13.81
N VAL A 74 -10.18 -3.81 -12.72
CA VAL A 74 -10.76 -3.87 -11.37
C VAL A 74 -11.48 -2.57 -11.00
N ARG A 75 -10.84 -1.41 -11.24
CA ARG A 75 -11.47 -0.11 -10.97
C ARG A 75 -12.71 0.13 -11.84
N SER A 76 -12.71 -0.33 -13.10
CA SER A 76 -13.88 -0.25 -13.97
C SER A 76 -15.04 -1.12 -13.45
N ALA A 77 -14.77 -2.36 -13.05
CA ALA A 77 -15.76 -3.25 -12.46
C ALA A 77 -16.38 -2.65 -11.20
N MET A 78 -15.53 -2.13 -10.30
CA MET A 78 -15.97 -1.43 -9.09
C MET A 78 -16.86 -0.21 -9.36
N SER A 79 -16.58 0.55 -10.43
CA SER A 79 -17.39 1.71 -10.79
C SER A 79 -18.80 1.36 -11.30
N LYS A 80 -19.08 0.06 -11.51
CA LYS A 80 -20.37 -0.47 -11.92
C LYS A 80 -21.08 -1.25 -10.80
N ASP A 81 -20.40 -1.51 -9.68
CA ASP A 81 -20.97 -2.22 -8.55
C ASP A 81 -21.85 -1.26 -7.73
N SER A 82 -23.17 -1.40 -7.87
CA SER A 82 -24.14 -0.55 -7.19
C SER A 82 -24.03 -0.62 -5.68
N LYS A 83 -23.73 -1.80 -5.11
CA LYS A 83 -23.61 -1.96 -3.64
C LYS A 83 -22.38 -1.23 -3.14
N TRP A 84 -21.23 -1.41 -3.78
CA TRP A 84 -20.02 -0.65 -3.45
C TRP A 84 -20.28 0.85 -3.51
N ILE A 85 -20.96 1.33 -4.56
CA ILE A 85 -21.24 2.75 -4.77
C ILE A 85 -22.18 3.30 -3.70
N SER A 86 -23.33 2.66 -3.47
CA SER A 86 -24.38 3.20 -2.59
C SER A 86 -24.11 2.94 -1.12
N GLU A 87 -23.55 1.78 -0.76
CA GLU A 87 -23.38 1.36 0.63
C GLU A 87 -22.03 1.78 1.21
N TYR A 88 -21.02 2.10 0.39
CA TYR A 88 -19.71 2.53 0.88
C TYR A 88 -19.21 3.81 0.22
N ALA A 89 -18.90 3.79 -1.07
CA ALA A 89 -18.11 4.84 -1.72
C ALA A 89 -18.76 6.23 -1.60
N SER A 90 -20.06 6.34 -1.88
CA SER A 90 -20.77 7.63 -1.81
C SER A 90 -20.86 8.19 -0.39
N ILE A 91 -20.91 7.31 0.61
CA ILE A 91 -20.95 7.72 2.03
C ILE A 91 -19.54 8.11 2.48
N ALA A 92 -18.55 7.26 2.24
CA ALA A 92 -17.15 7.48 2.62
C ALA A 92 -16.58 8.76 1.98
N HIS A 93 -16.89 9.04 0.71
CA HIS A 93 -16.42 10.24 0.02
C HIS A 93 -16.83 11.54 0.71
N GLN A 94 -17.97 11.57 1.41
CA GLN A 94 -18.42 12.76 2.15
C GLN A 94 -17.53 13.05 3.38
N TYR A 95 -16.84 12.02 3.89
CA TYR A 95 -15.97 12.11 5.05
C TYR A 95 -14.54 12.52 4.71
N PHE A 96 -14.14 12.45 3.44
CA PHE A 96 -12.77 12.77 3.03
C PHE A 96 -12.56 14.28 2.87
N ASP A 97 -11.35 14.70 3.24
CA ASP A 97 -10.81 16.03 2.98
C ASP A 97 -9.83 16.01 1.81
N LYS A 98 -8.88 15.06 1.84
CA LYS A 98 -7.89 14.84 0.78
C LYS A 98 -7.74 13.35 0.48
N GLN A 99 -7.50 13.04 -0.78
CA GLN A 99 -7.13 11.70 -1.23
C GLN A 99 -5.85 11.77 -2.06
N HIS A 100 -4.93 10.85 -1.80
CA HIS A 100 -3.69 10.69 -2.54
C HIS A 100 -3.49 9.21 -2.88
N ASN A 101 -2.87 8.91 -4.01
CA ASN A 101 -2.49 7.56 -4.36
C ASN A 101 -1.19 7.50 -5.17
N GLU A 102 -0.44 6.43 -4.95
CA GLU A 102 0.85 6.19 -5.57
C GLU A 102 0.92 4.78 -6.12
N LEU A 103 1.58 4.63 -7.27
CA LEU A 103 1.93 3.33 -7.81
C LEU A 103 3.35 2.98 -7.38
N LEU A 104 3.48 1.76 -6.86
CA LEU A 104 4.65 1.25 -6.20
C LEU A 104 5.07 -0.07 -6.85
N THR A 105 6.37 -0.34 -6.82
CA THR A 105 6.93 -1.66 -7.14
C THR A 105 7.77 -2.16 -5.98
N VAL A 106 7.90 -3.48 -5.84
CA VAL A 106 8.80 -4.08 -4.85
C VAL A 106 10.18 -4.23 -5.48
N PRO A 107 11.22 -3.55 -4.98
CA PRO A 107 12.57 -3.61 -5.55
C PRO A 107 13.31 -4.91 -5.19
N TRP A 108 13.03 -5.51 -4.03
CA TRP A 108 13.55 -6.83 -3.62
C TRP A 108 12.62 -7.50 -2.61
N GLY A 109 12.76 -8.83 -2.48
CA GLY A 109 11.99 -9.63 -1.51
C GLY A 109 10.55 -9.91 -1.96
N GLU A 110 9.82 -10.57 -1.08
CA GLU A 110 8.38 -10.80 -1.21
C GLU A 110 7.64 -9.98 -0.17
N ILE A 111 6.38 -9.63 -0.45
CA ILE A 111 5.53 -9.00 0.56
C ILE A 111 5.11 -10.07 1.55
N ALA A 112 5.59 -9.94 2.79
CA ALA A 112 5.00 -10.69 3.88
C ALA A 112 3.56 -10.19 4.06
N THR A 113 2.59 -11.10 4.03
CA THR A 113 1.24 -10.76 4.47
C THR A 113 1.31 -10.30 5.92
N SER A 114 0.69 -9.17 6.24
CA SER A 114 0.57 -8.71 7.63
C SER A 114 0.08 -9.88 8.50
N PRO A 115 0.70 -10.12 9.67
CA PRO A 115 0.24 -11.17 10.58
C PRO A 115 -1.27 -11.03 10.81
N SER A 116 -1.98 -12.15 10.81
CA SER A 116 -3.45 -12.23 10.89
C SER A 116 -4.05 -11.74 12.22
N GLN A 117 -3.24 -11.12 13.09
CA GLN A 117 -3.67 -10.59 14.38
C GLN A 117 -4.09 -9.13 14.22
N GLU A 118 -5.33 -8.84 14.58
CA GLU A 118 -5.78 -7.47 14.83
C GLU A 118 -4.88 -6.80 15.88
N GLY A 119 -4.46 -5.55 15.64
CA GLY A 119 -3.76 -4.73 16.64
C GLY A 119 -2.23 -4.61 16.50
N GLY A 120 -1.63 -5.03 15.38
CA GLY A 120 -0.22 -4.75 15.11
C GLY A 120 0.04 -3.24 14.92
N VAL A 121 1.15 -2.73 15.50
CA VAL A 121 1.65 -1.38 15.24
C VAL A 121 2.64 -1.44 14.08
N TYR A 122 2.45 -0.59 13.09
CA TYR A 122 3.29 -0.52 11.89
C TYR A 122 3.83 0.89 11.71
N GLU A 123 5.05 0.99 11.21
CA GLU A 123 5.66 2.27 10.85
C GLU A 123 5.79 2.36 9.33
N LEU A 124 5.17 3.38 8.73
CA LEU A 124 5.39 3.72 7.32
C LEU A 124 6.49 4.77 7.22
N ARG A 125 7.61 4.41 6.59
CA ARG A 125 8.73 5.33 6.31
C ARG A 125 8.77 5.64 4.82
N ALA A 126 8.61 6.92 4.48
CA ALA A 126 8.78 7.43 3.12
C ALA A 126 10.10 8.22 3.02
N LEU A 127 10.91 7.91 2.00
CA LEU A 127 12.18 8.59 1.74
C LEU A 127 12.13 9.26 0.37
N HIS A 128 12.35 10.57 0.34
CA HIS A 128 12.49 11.33 -0.90
C HIS A 128 13.96 11.49 -1.26
N VAL A 129 14.31 11.19 -2.50
CA VAL A 129 15.71 11.10 -2.94
C VAL A 129 15.90 11.96 -4.18
N GLY A 130 16.96 12.77 -4.20
CA GLY A 130 17.36 13.52 -5.39
C GLY A 130 17.79 12.60 -6.53
N SER A 131 17.68 13.09 -7.77
CA SER A 131 18.07 12.35 -8.98
C SER A 131 19.53 11.85 -8.90
N GLY A 132 19.77 10.60 -9.33
CA GLY A 132 21.11 10.00 -9.41
C GLY A 132 21.57 9.17 -8.21
N ARG A 133 20.75 8.98 -7.17
CA ARG A 133 21.09 8.17 -5.98
C ARG A 133 20.16 6.97 -5.72
N SER A 134 19.22 6.68 -6.62
CA SER A 134 18.20 5.66 -6.39
C SER A 134 18.79 4.25 -6.22
N THR A 135 19.73 3.84 -7.07
CA THR A 135 20.30 2.48 -7.04
C THR A 135 21.17 2.23 -5.81
N SER A 136 22.06 3.17 -5.47
CA SER A 136 22.92 3.03 -4.29
C SER A 136 22.12 3.10 -2.99
N LEU A 137 21.07 3.92 -2.92
CA LEU A 137 20.22 3.97 -1.73
C LEU A 137 19.42 2.68 -1.54
N LEU A 138 18.84 2.12 -2.61
CA LEU A 138 18.11 0.86 -2.51
C LEU A 138 19.01 -0.28 -2.00
N GLN A 139 20.25 -0.35 -2.48
CA GLN A 139 21.23 -1.31 -1.97
C GLN A 139 21.56 -1.04 -0.49
N ASN A 140 21.81 0.21 -0.11
CA ASN A 140 22.10 0.57 1.28
C ASN A 140 20.95 0.23 2.23
N ILE A 141 19.70 0.44 1.82
CA ILE A 141 18.52 0.08 2.62
C ILE A 141 18.47 -1.44 2.79
N LYS A 142 18.67 -2.20 1.72
CA LYS A 142 18.69 -3.66 1.77
C LYS A 142 19.77 -4.19 2.73
N ASP A 143 20.97 -3.63 2.66
CA ASP A 143 22.08 -4.05 3.51
C ASP A 143 21.82 -3.69 4.99
N LEU A 144 21.29 -2.49 5.26
CA LEU A 144 20.90 -2.06 6.60
C LEU A 144 19.78 -2.91 7.20
N THR A 145 18.76 -3.26 6.41
CA THR A 145 17.69 -4.16 6.86
C THR A 145 18.26 -5.53 7.21
N SER A 146 19.10 -6.10 6.33
CA SER A 146 19.70 -7.43 6.57
C SER A 146 20.53 -7.43 7.86
N LEU A 147 21.28 -6.36 8.09
CA LEU A 147 22.07 -6.16 9.31
C LEU A 147 21.17 -6.00 10.56
N GLN A 148 20.06 -5.27 10.47
CA GLN A 148 19.12 -5.14 11.58
C GLN A 148 18.49 -6.48 11.96
N GLU A 149 18.10 -7.30 10.98
CA GLU A 149 17.55 -8.64 11.21
C GLU A 149 18.57 -9.56 11.91
N GLU A 150 19.84 -9.49 11.52
CA GLU A 150 20.93 -10.24 12.14
C GLU A 150 21.18 -9.80 13.60
N ILE A 151 21.18 -8.49 13.86
CA ILE A 151 21.46 -7.93 15.19
C ILE A 151 20.30 -8.16 16.18
N LEU A 152 19.05 -8.01 15.73
CA LEU A 152 17.88 -7.92 16.64
C LEU A 152 17.27 -9.28 17.03
N GLN A 153 17.80 -10.41 16.54
CA GLN A 153 17.38 -11.77 16.89
C GLN A 153 15.84 -11.92 17.06
N GLU A 154 15.10 -11.66 15.98
CA GLU A 154 13.64 -11.85 15.81
C GLU A 154 12.68 -11.08 16.75
N LYS A 155 13.14 -10.39 17.80
CA LYS A 155 12.24 -9.84 18.85
C LYS A 155 11.89 -8.36 18.76
N GLN A 156 12.42 -7.60 17.81
CA GLN A 156 12.11 -6.16 17.67
C GLN A 156 11.84 -5.79 16.21
N GLY A 157 10.56 -5.80 15.81
CA GLY A 157 10.07 -5.28 14.52
C GLY A 157 10.51 -6.10 13.30
N LYS A 158 9.54 -6.66 12.56
CA LYS A 158 9.81 -7.37 11.30
C LYS A 158 9.54 -6.44 10.12
N LEU A 159 10.49 -6.31 9.20
CA LEU A 159 10.24 -5.64 7.92
C LEU A 159 9.15 -6.41 7.17
N ILE A 160 8.05 -5.72 6.84
CA ILE A 160 6.94 -6.31 6.09
C ILE A 160 7.21 -6.26 4.59
N SER A 161 7.67 -5.10 4.09
CA SER A 161 8.04 -4.92 2.70
C SER A 161 8.75 -3.57 2.47
N VAL A 162 9.46 -3.45 1.34
CA VAL A 162 9.99 -2.20 0.81
C VAL A 162 9.36 -1.94 -0.54
N PHE A 163 9.02 -0.68 -0.78
CA PHE A 163 8.42 -0.22 -2.02
C PHE A 163 9.21 0.93 -2.60
N SER A 164 9.25 1.04 -3.92
CA SER A 164 9.78 2.20 -4.61
C SER A 164 8.77 2.76 -5.61
N THR A 165 8.83 4.07 -5.79
CA THR A 165 8.15 4.81 -6.84
C THR A 165 9.13 5.81 -7.43
N GLU A 166 9.03 6.05 -8.73
CA GLU A 166 9.83 7.05 -9.43
C GLU A 166 8.90 8.15 -9.92
N ILE A 167 9.15 9.38 -9.47
CA ILE A 167 8.35 10.56 -9.81
C ILE A 167 9.28 11.55 -10.50
N GLY A 168 9.03 11.81 -11.78
CA GLY A 168 9.81 12.75 -12.59
C GLY A 168 9.49 12.63 -14.07
N ASN A 169 9.97 13.59 -14.87
CA ASN A 169 9.91 13.48 -16.32
C ASN A 169 10.79 12.30 -16.74
N CYS A 170 10.18 11.17 -17.09
CA CYS A 170 10.83 10.13 -17.87
C CYS A 170 11.09 10.68 -19.28
N ASN A 171 12.03 11.63 -19.39
CA ASN A 171 12.58 12.02 -20.67
C ASN A 171 13.48 10.87 -21.10
N ILE A 172 12.87 9.97 -21.86
CA ILE A 172 13.56 8.99 -22.70
C ILE A 172 14.34 9.83 -23.72
N GLY A 173 15.63 10.01 -23.46
CA GLY A 173 16.61 10.54 -24.41
C GLY A 173 17.38 9.40 -25.04
#